data_AF-A0A368YPP8-F1
#
_entry.id   AF-A0A368YPP8-F1
#
_cell.length_a   1.000
_cell.length_b   1.000
_cell.length_c   1.000
_cell.angle_alpha   90.00
_cell.angle_beta   90.00
_cell.angle_gamma   90.00
#
_symmetry.space_group_name_H-M   'P 1'
#
loop_
_entity.id
_entity.type
_entity.pdbx_description
1 polymer ?
#
loop_
_entity_poly.entity_id
_entity_poly.type
_entity_poly.pdbx_seq_one_letter_code
_entity_poly.pdbx_strand_id
1 'polypeptide(L)'
;MSGLSQSLVDELNQRISAVLVSLEKRQQTALPDPRCDLLLATYVLGLTTPFYKGRPPEQHLEAIRNYLVRVMPSERVAEALLATPADGDDWYTSSLDPIEAIGRKDGHALFVRYVGADRTAAIQTNTLDRK
;
A
#
# COMPACT_ATOMS: atom_id res chain seq x y z
N MET A 1 20.38 1.04 -7.44
CA MET A 1 19.00 1.45 -7.09
C MET A 1 18.89 1.36 -5.58
N SER A 2 18.70 2.48 -4.87
CA SER A 2 18.46 2.42 -3.42
C SER A 2 17.09 1.81 -3.19
N GLY A 3 17.06 0.58 -2.65
CA GLY A 3 15.82 -0.02 -2.14
C GLY A 3 15.26 0.81 -1.00
N LEU A 4 13.97 0.64 -0.70
CA LEU A 4 13.35 1.24 0.48
C LEU A 4 14.12 0.80 1.73
N SER A 5 14.26 1.69 2.73
CA SER A 5 14.90 1.31 4.00
C SER A 5 14.14 0.17 4.67
N GLN A 6 14.85 -0.69 5.41
CA GLN A 6 14.20 -1.79 6.13
C GLN A 6 13.11 -1.29 7.08
N SER A 7 13.35 -0.17 7.78
CA SER A 7 12.37 0.48 8.65
C SER A 7 11.09 0.89 7.94
N LEU A 8 11.19 1.40 6.71
CA LEU A 8 10.02 1.74 5.90
C LEU A 8 9.27 0.48 5.46
N VAL A 9 9.99 -0.56 5.05
CA VAL A 9 9.39 -1.85 4.67
C VAL A 9 8.62 -2.46 5.85
N ASP A 10 9.18 -2.38 7.06
CA ASP A 10 8.55 -2.89 8.28
C ASP A 10 7.27 -2.11 8.63
N GLU A 11 7.28 -0.77 8.52
CA GLU A 11 6.08 0.05 8.75
C GLU A 11 5.00 -0.18 7.68
N LEU A 12 5.38 -0.39 6.42
CA LEU A 12 4.45 -0.78 5.37
C LEU A 12 3.80 -2.13 5.70
N ASN A 13 4.59 -3.15 6.02
CA ASN A 13 4.08 -4.46 6.42
C ASN A 13 3.13 -4.36 7.63
N GLN A 14 3.50 -3.59 8.65
CA GLN A 14 2.68 -3.42 9.86
C GLN A 14 1.30 -2.83 9.52
N ARG A 15 1.25 -1.80 8.66
CA ARG A 15 -0.01 -1.18 8.24
C ARG A 15 -0.88 -2.15 7.45
N ILE A 16 -0.28 -2.93 6.54
CA ILE A 16 -1.00 -3.93 5.74
C ILE A 16 -1.62 -4.98 6.66
N SER A 17 -0.85 -5.54 7.60
CA SER A 17 -1.36 -6.51 8.56
C SER A 17 -2.48 -5.94 9.44
N ALA A 18 -2.37 -4.69 9.87
CA ALA A 18 -3.41 -4.05 10.68
C ALA A 18 -4.73 -3.87 9.91
N VAL A 19 -4.67 -3.56 8.61
CA VAL A 19 -5.85 -3.46 7.76
C VAL A 19 -6.44 -4.84 7.49
N LEU A 20 -5.61 -5.86 7.18
CA LEU A 20 -6.08 -7.23 7.00
C LEU A 20 -6.86 -7.73 8.23
N VAL A 21 -6.28 -7.60 9.43
CA VAL A 21 -6.97 -7.98 10.69
C VAL A 21 -8.28 -7.22 10.88
N SER A 22 -8.33 -5.96 10.46
CA SER A 22 -9.55 -5.14 10.56
C SER A 22 -10.63 -5.56 9.57
N LEU A 23 -10.25 -6.01 8.37
CA LEU A 23 -11.16 -6.57 7.36
C LEU A 23 -11.68 -7.94 7.81
N GLU A 24 -10.80 -8.82 8.30
CA GLU A 24 -11.17 -10.14 8.83
C GLU A 24 -12.16 -10.04 9.99
N LYS A 25 -11.97 -9.09 10.91
CA LYS A 25 -12.93 -8.85 12.01
C LYS A 25 -14.32 -8.42 11.55
N ARG A 26 -14.43 -7.80 10.37
CA ARG A 26 -15.71 -7.37 9.80
C ARG A 26 -16.39 -8.49 9.03
N GLN A 27 -15.64 -9.51 8.59
CA GLN A 27 -16.23 -10.73 8.06
C GLN A 27 -16.88 -11.51 9.19
N GLN A 28 -18.16 -11.83 9.03
CA GLN A 28 -18.90 -12.69 9.96
C GLN A 28 -18.80 -14.17 9.57
N THR A 29 -17.94 -14.50 8.60
CA THR A 29 -17.83 -15.83 7.97
C THR A 29 -16.47 -16.46 8.23
N ALA A 30 -16.42 -17.80 8.23
CA ALA A 30 -15.20 -18.57 8.45
C ALA A 30 -14.24 -18.61 7.24
N LEU A 31 -14.71 -18.23 6.04
CA LEU A 31 -13.89 -18.17 4.83
C LEU A 31 -13.61 -16.71 4.44
N PRO A 32 -12.41 -16.41 3.90
CA PRO A 32 -12.10 -15.09 3.39
C PRO A 32 -12.97 -14.74 2.18
N ASP A 33 -13.72 -13.65 2.27
CA ASP A 33 -14.47 -13.06 1.16
C ASP A 33 -13.48 -12.44 0.13
N PRO A 34 -13.54 -12.84 -1.16
CA PRO A 34 -12.75 -12.23 -2.24
C PRO A 34 -12.87 -10.70 -2.29
N ARG A 35 -13.99 -10.13 -1.83
CA ARG A 35 -14.18 -8.68 -1.68
C ARG A 35 -13.19 -8.05 -0.70
N CYS A 36 -12.85 -8.74 0.38
CA CYS A 36 -11.85 -8.24 1.32
C CYS A 36 -10.43 -8.30 0.75
N ASP A 37 -10.15 -9.29 -0.09
CA ASP A 37 -8.84 -9.38 -0.76
C ASP A 37 -8.67 -8.25 -1.75
N LEU A 38 -9.73 -7.92 -2.50
CA LEU A 38 -9.74 -6.75 -3.36
C LEU A 38 -9.61 -5.44 -2.56
N LEU A 39 -10.31 -5.30 -1.43
CA LEU A 39 -10.18 -4.13 -0.56
C LEU A 39 -8.74 -3.98 -0.02
N LEU A 40 -8.10 -5.09 0.38
CA LEU A 40 -6.72 -5.08 0.83
C LEU A 40 -5.76 -4.72 -0.31
N ALA A 41 -5.93 -5.29 -1.51
CA ALA A 41 -5.13 -4.96 -2.68
C ALA A 41 -5.27 -3.47 -3.05
N THR A 42 -6.48 -2.93 -2.97
CA THR A 42 -6.79 -1.52 -3.24
C THR A 42 -6.18 -0.59 -2.17
N TYR A 43 -6.20 -1.02 -0.90
CA TYR A 43 -5.46 -0.32 0.16
C TYR A 43 -3.95 -0.30 -0.11
N VAL A 44 -3.36 -1.44 -0.49
CA VAL A 44 -1.91 -1.56 -0.79
C VAL A 44 -1.52 -0.70 -2.00
N LEU A 45 -2.37 -0.64 -3.03
CA LEU A 45 -2.21 0.28 -4.16
C LEU A 45 -2.09 1.72 -3.67
N GLY A 46 -3.04 2.19 -2.87
CA GLY A 46 -3.01 3.53 -2.29
C GLY A 46 -1.78 3.77 -1.42
N LEU A 47 -1.46 2.82 -0.53
CA LEU A 47 -0.33 2.87 0.41
C LEU A 47 1.02 3.03 -0.28
N THR A 48 1.20 2.35 -1.41
CA THR A 48 2.47 2.33 -2.15
C THR A 48 2.56 3.44 -3.19
N THR A 49 1.44 4.01 -3.65
CA THR A 49 1.39 5.05 -4.69
C THR A 49 2.40 6.20 -4.52
N PRO A 50 2.60 6.78 -3.32
CA PRO A 50 3.56 7.88 -3.16
C PRO A 50 5.02 7.54 -3.51
N PHE A 51 5.42 6.27 -3.36
CA PHE A 51 6.79 5.80 -3.61
C PHE A 51 7.05 5.45 -5.07
N TYR A 52 5.99 5.18 -5.83
CA TYR A 52 6.06 4.73 -7.22
C TYR A 52 5.55 5.78 -8.21
N LYS A 53 5.27 7.01 -7.76
CA LYS A 53 4.88 8.12 -8.64
C LYS A 53 5.97 8.37 -9.71
N GLY A 54 5.57 8.30 -10.98
CA GLY A 54 6.47 8.47 -12.12
C GLY A 54 7.34 7.25 -12.44
N ARG A 55 7.14 6.11 -11.76
CA ARG A 55 7.70 4.81 -12.17
C ARG A 55 6.79 4.12 -13.18
N PRO A 56 7.32 3.17 -13.98
CA PRO A 56 6.50 2.33 -14.84
C PRO A 56 5.42 1.57 -14.04
N PRO A 57 4.19 1.42 -14.56
CA PRO A 57 3.11 0.70 -13.89
C PRO A 57 3.48 -0.72 -13.45
N GLU A 58 4.32 -1.40 -14.22
CA GLU A 58 4.75 -2.78 -13.96
C GLU A 58 5.59 -2.86 -12.68
N GLN A 59 6.40 -1.84 -12.38
CA GLN A 59 7.18 -1.78 -11.14
C GLN A 59 6.28 -1.58 -9.91
N HIS A 60 5.20 -0.80 -10.07
CA HIS A 60 4.24 -0.59 -8.98
C HIS A 60 3.40 -1.85 -8.75
N LEU A 61 2.93 -2.49 -9.83
CA LEU A 61 2.22 -3.77 -9.75
C LEU A 61 3.06 -4.85 -9.08
N GLU A 62 4.33 -4.96 -9.45
CA GLU A 62 5.27 -5.91 -8.83
C GLU A 62 5.47 -5.62 -7.33
N ALA A 63 5.54 -4.34 -6.94
CA ALA A 63 5.62 -3.97 -5.53
C ALA A 63 4.35 -4.38 -4.76
N ILE A 64 3.17 -4.11 -5.32
CA ILE A 64 1.88 -4.49 -4.73
C ILE A 64 1.84 -6.01 -4.53
N ARG A 65 2.19 -6.80 -5.55
CA ARG A 65 2.29 -8.27 -5.46
C ARG A 65 3.20 -8.72 -4.33
N ASN A 66 4.41 -8.17 -4.26
CA ASN A 66 5.41 -8.50 -3.25
C ASN A 66 4.97 -8.19 -1.81
N TYR A 67 4.11 -7.19 -1.61
CA TYR A 67 3.52 -6.91 -0.30
C TYR A 67 2.36 -7.85 0.03
N LEU A 68 1.48 -8.14 -0.93
CA LEU A 68 0.32 -9.00 -0.71
C LEU A 68 0.71 -10.45 -0.40
N VAL A 69 1.68 -11.02 -1.12
CA VAL A 69 2.12 -12.42 -0.88
C VAL A 69 2.71 -12.66 0.52
N ARG A 70 3.03 -11.60 1.27
CA ARG A 70 3.51 -11.70 2.66
C ARG A 70 2.39 -11.94 3.66
N VAL A 71 1.14 -11.64 3.29
CA VAL A 71 -0.01 -11.64 4.21
C VAL A 71 -1.16 -12.52 3.74
N MET A 72 -1.14 -13.00 2.49
CA MET A 72 -2.15 -13.89 1.93
C MET A 72 -1.54 -14.84 0.89
N PRO A 73 -2.15 -16.02 0.66
CA PRO A 73 -1.68 -16.99 -0.35
C PRO A 73 -1.60 -16.40 -1.76
N SER A 74 -0.61 -16.84 -2.54
CA SER A 74 -0.35 -16.35 -3.90
C SER A 74 -1.54 -16.51 -4.85
N GLU A 75 -2.32 -17.57 -4.69
CA GLU A 75 -3.53 -17.83 -5.47
C GLU A 75 -4.56 -16.70 -5.26
N ARG A 76 -4.81 -16.35 -3.99
CA ARG A 76 -5.71 -15.25 -3.63
C ARG A 76 -5.17 -13.90 -4.10
N VAL A 77 -3.84 -13.72 -4.13
CA VAL A 77 -3.24 -12.48 -4.67
C VAL A 77 -3.54 -12.36 -6.15
N ALA A 78 -3.36 -13.45 -6.91
CA ALA A 78 -3.67 -13.45 -8.34
C ALA A 78 -5.15 -13.16 -8.59
N GLU A 79 -6.05 -13.81 -7.83
CA GLU A 79 -7.49 -13.57 -7.92
C GLU A 79 -7.87 -12.12 -7.61
N ALA A 80 -7.35 -11.54 -6.53
CA ALA A 80 -7.64 -10.16 -6.13
C ALA A 80 -7.14 -9.12 -7.16
N LEU A 81 -5.98 -9.37 -7.78
CA LEU A 81 -5.42 -8.46 -8.79
C LEU A 81 -6.08 -8.60 -10.17
N LEU A 82 -6.74 -9.73 -10.43
CA LEU A 82 -7.54 -9.96 -11.64
C LEU A 82 -9.02 -9.64 -11.43
N ALA A 83 -9.46 -9.42 -10.20
CA ALA A 83 -10.84 -9.14 -9.87
C ALA A 83 -11.29 -7.84 -10.53
N THR A 84 -12.27 -7.96 -11.42
CA THR A 84 -12.99 -6.82 -12.00
C THR A 84 -14.35 -6.72 -11.32
N PRO A 85 -14.69 -5.58 -10.70
CA PRO A 85 -16.05 -5.28 -10.28
C PRO A 85 -17.05 -5.60 -11.40
N ALA A 86 -18.16 -6.27 -11.08
CA ALA A 86 -19.24 -6.41 -12.04
C ALA A 86 -19.87 -5.03 -12.31
N ASP A 87 -20.21 -4.74 -13.56
CA ASP A 87 -20.86 -3.49 -13.94
C ASP A 87 -22.15 -3.29 -13.12
N GLY A 88 -22.28 -2.12 -12.48
CA GLY A 88 -23.49 -1.73 -11.73
C GLY A 88 -23.55 -2.19 -10.27
N ASP A 89 -22.48 -2.77 -9.71
CA ASP A 89 -22.41 -3.07 -8.27
C ASP A 89 -21.87 -1.86 -7.48
N ASP A 90 -22.81 -1.02 -7.01
CA ASP A 90 -22.56 0.19 -6.21
C ASP A 90 -21.70 -0.04 -4.96
N TRP A 91 -21.60 -1.30 -4.51
CA TRP A 91 -20.74 -1.68 -3.39
C TRP A 91 -19.26 -1.41 -3.69
N TYR A 92 -18.80 -1.66 -4.93
CA TYR A 92 -17.40 -1.45 -5.29
C TYR A 92 -17.05 0.03 -5.29
N THR A 93 -17.84 0.89 -5.94
CA THR A 93 -17.59 2.34 -5.93
C THR A 93 -17.64 2.91 -4.52
N SER A 94 -18.60 2.46 -3.70
CA SER A 94 -18.73 2.94 -2.31
C SER A 94 -17.65 2.44 -1.35
N SER A 95 -16.87 1.41 -1.72
CA SER A 95 -15.87 0.80 -0.82
C SER A 95 -14.43 0.93 -1.29
N LEU A 96 -14.17 0.86 -2.61
CA LEU A 96 -12.83 0.92 -3.18
C LEU A 96 -12.23 2.34 -3.09
N ASP A 97 -12.98 3.37 -3.47
CA ASP A 97 -12.48 4.75 -3.43
C ASP A 97 -12.07 5.18 -2.01
N PRO A 98 -12.89 4.92 -0.96
CA PRO A 98 -12.48 5.25 0.41
C PRO A 98 -11.27 4.46 0.89
N ILE A 99 -11.18 3.15 0.62
CA ILE A 99 -10.05 2.35 1.12
C ILE A 99 -8.74 2.72 0.41
N GLU A 100 -8.81 3.02 -0.89
CA GLU A 100 -7.65 3.50 -1.63
C GLU A 100 -7.20 4.87 -1.09
N ALA A 101 -8.14 5.77 -0.80
CA ALA A 101 -7.84 7.08 -0.22
C ALA A 101 -7.19 6.98 1.16
N ILE A 102 -7.66 6.06 2.01
CA ILE A 102 -7.02 5.75 3.31
C ILE A 102 -5.59 5.25 3.09
N GLY A 103 -5.40 4.31 2.16
CA GLY A 103 -4.07 3.84 1.75
C GLY A 103 -3.16 5.00 1.33
N ARG A 104 -3.63 5.86 0.42
CA ARG A 104 -2.85 7.03 -0.05
C ARG A 104 -2.47 7.98 1.09
N LYS A 105 -3.37 8.25 2.02
CA LYS A 105 -3.11 9.10 3.19
C LYS A 105 -2.00 8.51 4.05
N ASP A 106 -2.07 7.21 4.33
CA ASP A 106 -1.09 6.48 5.12
C ASP A 106 0.27 6.41 4.42
N GLY A 107 0.27 6.11 3.12
CA GLY A 107 1.47 6.08 2.30
C GLY A 107 2.15 7.45 2.23
N HIS A 108 1.37 8.52 2.15
CA HIS A 108 1.91 9.88 2.12
C HIS A 108 2.58 10.24 3.45
N ALA A 109 1.96 9.88 4.58
CA ALA A 109 2.56 10.08 5.89
C ALA A 109 3.91 9.34 6.03
N LEU A 110 3.99 8.09 5.56
CA LEU A 110 5.24 7.34 5.53
C LEU A 110 6.28 7.97 4.59
N PHE A 111 5.85 8.39 3.39
CA PHE A 111 6.74 9.03 2.43
C PHE A 111 7.38 10.31 3.00
N VAL A 112 6.59 11.18 3.63
CA VAL A 112 7.10 12.40 4.27
C VAL A 112 8.10 12.05 5.38
N ARG A 113 7.80 11.04 6.20
CA ARG A 113 8.65 10.62 7.33
C ARG A 113 9.98 10.00 6.88
N TYR A 114 9.98 9.16 5.85
CA TYR A 114 11.14 8.35 5.48
C TYR A 114 11.91 8.87 4.27
N VAL A 115 11.22 9.53 3.33
CA VAL A 115 11.83 10.07 2.11
C VAL A 115 11.93 11.61 2.19
N GLY A 116 10.95 12.25 2.83
CA GLY A 116 10.99 13.70 3.09
C GLY A 116 12.09 14.09 4.08
N ALA A 117 12.34 13.27 5.11
CA ALA A 117 13.38 13.51 6.11
C ALA A 117 14.81 13.46 5.54
N ASP A 118 15.06 12.61 4.54
CA ASP A 118 16.36 12.56 3.82
C ASP A 118 16.68 13.89 3.12
N ARG A 119 15.66 14.63 2.69
CA ARG A 119 15.83 15.92 2.01
C ARG A 119 16.13 17.07 2.97
N THR A 120 15.61 17.05 4.19
CA THR A 120 15.92 18.05 5.22
C THR A 120 17.29 17.83 5.86
N ALA A 121 17.72 16.58 6.05
CA ALA A 121 19.07 16.27 6.54
C ALA A 121 20.16 16.73 5.55
N ALA A 122 19.93 16.58 4.25
CA ALA A 122 20.86 17.03 3.20
C ALA A 122 20.98 18.56 3.06
N ILE A 123 20.01 19.34 3.55
CA ILE A 123 20.07 20.81 3.53
C ILE A 123 20.95 21.35 4.67
N GLN A 124 21.00 20.67 5.82
CA GLN A 124 21.81 21.11 6.96
C GLN A 124 23.31 20.92 6.75
N THR A 125 23.73 19.86 6.06
CA THR A 125 25.17 19.61 5.80
C THR A 125 25.78 20.62 4.81
N ASN A 126 25.00 21.16 3.89
CA ASN A 126 25.50 22.14 2.90
C ASN A 126 25.64 23.58 3.44
N THR A 127 25.25 23.82 4.70
CA THR A 127 25.29 25.16 5.32
C THR A 127 26.49 25.33 6.27
N LEU A 128 27.17 24.26 6.66
CA LEU A 128 28.26 24.30 7.65
C LEU A 128 29.68 24.37 7.08
N ASP A 129 29.88 24.16 5.77
CA ASP A 129 31.21 24.21 5.12
C ASP A 129 31.51 25.54 4.40
N ARG A 130 30.82 26.62 4.75
CA ARG A 130 31.16 27.99 4.30
C ARG A 130 31.55 28.87 5.48
N LYS A 131 32.74 28.64 6.04
CA LYS A 131 33.49 29.65 6.80
C LYS A 131 34.97 29.56 6.47
#